data_AF-A0A970SVD5-F1
#
_entry.id   AF-A0A970SVD5-F1
#
_cell.length_a   1.000
_cell.length_b   1.000
_cell.length_c   1.000
_cell.angle_alpha   90.00
_cell.angle_beta   90.00
_cell.angle_gamma   90.00
#
_symmetry.space_group_name_H-M   'P 1'
#
loop_
_entity.id
_entity.type
_entity.pdbx_description
1 polymer ?
#
loop_
_entity_poly.entity_id
_entity_poly.type
_entity_poly.pdbx_seq_one_letter_code
_entity_poly.pdbx_strand_id
1 'polypeptide(L)'
;MEGYTVLDCGTNSEESVDYPDIAEKVAAEVLNKGIPGVLVCGTGIGISIAANKIRGIRAALCHESFAARMAREHNDANIAVLGARITGIGLAEEIIKTFLKTGFLAGRHQLRVEKITALENKMEGRARSLDYIEKYVRPVDPEIADVIAEEEKRQRRKLELIASENLVSRAVMAAQGSVLTNKYAEGYPGKRYYGGCEFVDVAETLAIERAKALFGAEHANVQPHSGAQANTAVYFAVLQPGDVVLGMNLSHGGHLTHGSKVNLSGKYFNFFEYGVDPQTEKIDYDQLRKVALQTKPKLIVAGASAYPRTIDFKRFREIADEIGALLMVDMAHIAGLVVGGMHPSPIPYAHFVTTTTHKTLRGPRGGLIMCRQEWATKIDKAVFPGIQGGPLMHVIAAKAVCFHEASQPEFKLYQQQIVENARVLAAGLVQNGLRLVSGGTDNHLMLVDVRTKGLNGKEAEAILESINITVNKNGIPFDPEKPTITSGIRIGTPAVTTRGLCSKDMVEIARAIALAMDNPQSEEQQAQARAVVDRLCVKYPLY
;
A
#
# COMPACT_ATOMS: atom_id res chain seq x y z
N MET A 1 16.50 -38.31 -31.19
CA MET A 1 15.10 -37.86 -31.44
C MET A 1 15.10 -36.86 -32.59
N GLU A 2 14.09 -36.91 -33.47
CA GLU A 2 13.93 -36.16 -34.72
C GLU A 2 13.99 -34.61 -34.56
N GLY A 3 15.18 -34.01 -34.39
CA GLY A 3 15.37 -32.55 -34.50
C GLY A 3 14.90 -31.68 -33.31
N TYR A 4 14.61 -32.26 -32.15
CA TYR A 4 14.22 -31.53 -30.93
C TYR A 4 15.39 -31.42 -29.93
N THR A 5 15.55 -30.24 -29.33
CA THR A 5 16.43 -30.03 -28.17
C THR A 5 15.66 -30.35 -26.90
N VAL A 6 16.19 -31.25 -26.07
CA VAL A 6 15.54 -31.70 -24.83
C VAL A 6 16.12 -30.95 -23.64
N LEU A 7 15.25 -30.39 -22.81
CA LEU A 7 15.59 -29.94 -21.46
C LEU A 7 15.25 -31.06 -20.48
N ASP A 8 16.26 -31.79 -20.04
CA ASP A 8 16.08 -32.88 -19.08
C ASP A 8 15.91 -32.31 -17.66
N CYS A 9 14.81 -32.68 -17.00
CA CYS A 9 14.49 -32.28 -15.64
C CYS A 9 14.76 -33.41 -14.61
N GLY A 10 15.43 -34.49 -15.04
CA GLY A 10 15.75 -35.67 -14.24
C GLY A 10 14.80 -36.85 -14.51
N THR A 11 15.02 -38.02 -13.89
CA THR A 11 15.99 -38.33 -12.83
C THR A 11 17.36 -38.77 -13.36
N ASN A 12 18.43 -38.38 -12.67
CA ASN A 12 19.82 -38.70 -13.09
C ASN A 12 20.40 -39.90 -12.34
N SER A 13 19.59 -40.65 -11.59
CA SER A 13 19.98 -41.84 -10.82
C SER A 13 18.83 -42.86 -10.77
N GLU A 14 19.15 -44.07 -10.32
CA GLU A 14 18.18 -45.14 -10.05
C GLU A 14 17.49 -45.02 -8.68
N GLU A 15 17.83 -43.98 -7.91
CA GLU A 15 17.22 -43.74 -6.61
C GLU A 15 15.75 -43.36 -6.75
N SER A 16 14.94 -43.81 -5.80
CA SER A 16 13.53 -43.45 -5.76
C SER A 16 13.38 -41.95 -5.53
N VAL A 17 12.54 -41.30 -6.33
CA VAL A 17 12.16 -39.90 -6.17
C VAL A 17 10.65 -39.77 -6.03
N ASP A 18 10.21 -38.68 -5.42
CA ASP A 18 8.81 -38.32 -5.36
C ASP A 18 8.38 -37.64 -6.67
N TYR A 19 7.49 -38.32 -7.40
CA TYR A 19 7.01 -37.84 -8.69
C TYR A 19 6.36 -36.44 -8.67
N PRO A 20 5.76 -35.91 -7.58
CA PRO A 20 5.26 -34.55 -7.54
C PRO A 20 6.36 -33.49 -7.77
N ASP A 21 7.56 -33.71 -7.24
CA ASP A 21 8.68 -32.76 -7.36
C ASP A 21 9.17 -32.65 -8.80
N ILE A 22 9.17 -33.77 -9.53
CA ILE A 22 9.51 -33.81 -10.95
C ILE A 22 8.40 -33.17 -11.79
N ALA A 23 7.13 -33.44 -11.44
CA ALA A 23 5.99 -32.80 -12.09
C ALA A 23 6.05 -31.27 -11.95
N GLU A 24 6.44 -30.75 -10.79
CA GLU A 24 6.58 -29.32 -10.55
C GLU A 24 7.67 -28.68 -11.40
N LYS A 25 8.86 -29.29 -11.47
CA LYS A 25 9.97 -28.78 -12.28
C LYS A 25 9.60 -28.71 -13.77
N VAL A 26 9.05 -29.78 -14.33
CA VAL A 26 8.65 -29.81 -15.74
C VAL A 26 7.53 -28.83 -16.02
N ALA A 27 6.54 -28.74 -15.14
CA ALA A 27 5.45 -27.76 -15.26
C ALA A 27 5.96 -26.32 -15.26
N ALA A 28 6.91 -25.99 -14.38
CA ALA A 28 7.52 -24.66 -14.33
C ALA A 28 8.20 -24.32 -15.65
N GLU A 29 8.98 -25.24 -16.24
CA GLU A 29 9.65 -25.02 -17.53
C GLU A 29 8.65 -24.89 -18.69
N VAL A 30 7.61 -25.71 -18.71
CA VAL A 30 6.53 -25.64 -19.71
C VAL A 30 5.85 -24.28 -19.69
N LEU A 31 5.52 -23.77 -18.50
CA LEU A 31 4.87 -22.47 -18.35
C LEU A 31 5.82 -21.31 -18.67
N ASN A 32 7.05 -21.36 -18.17
CA ASN A 32 8.03 -20.29 -18.34
C ASN A 32 8.47 -20.12 -19.80
N LYS A 33 8.63 -21.24 -20.53
CA LYS A 33 9.17 -21.25 -21.89
C LYS A 33 8.12 -21.44 -22.97
N GLY A 34 6.87 -21.78 -22.59
CA GLY A 34 5.80 -22.06 -23.54
C GLY A 34 6.09 -23.29 -24.42
N ILE A 35 6.82 -24.27 -23.90
CA ILE A 35 7.22 -25.49 -24.61
C ILE A 35 6.39 -26.69 -24.17
N PRO A 36 6.18 -27.73 -25.02
CA PRO A 36 5.53 -28.96 -24.59
C PRO A 36 6.41 -29.74 -23.61
N GLY A 37 5.79 -30.37 -22.61
CA GLY A 37 6.47 -31.21 -21.63
C GLY A 37 6.18 -32.69 -21.81
N VAL A 38 7.07 -33.54 -21.28
CA VAL A 38 6.87 -34.98 -21.16
C VAL A 38 7.13 -35.39 -19.72
N LEU A 39 6.20 -36.13 -19.13
CA LEU A 39 6.32 -36.71 -17.80
C LEU A 39 6.21 -38.22 -17.86
N VAL A 40 7.07 -38.91 -17.12
CA VAL A 40 7.07 -40.38 -17.09
C VAL A 40 7.13 -40.83 -15.63
N CYS A 41 6.20 -41.70 -15.21
CA CYS A 41 6.33 -42.43 -13.95
C CYS A 41 5.85 -43.87 -14.12
N GLY A 42 5.81 -44.68 -13.06
CA GLY A 42 5.48 -46.10 -13.15
C GLY A 42 4.21 -46.40 -13.98
N THR A 43 3.08 -45.79 -13.64
CA THR A 43 1.80 -45.92 -14.37
C THR A 43 1.37 -44.64 -15.10
N GLY A 44 2.04 -43.52 -14.84
CA GLY A 44 1.66 -42.19 -15.32
C GLY A 44 0.46 -41.55 -14.57
N ILE A 45 -0.29 -42.30 -13.75
CA ILE A 45 -1.50 -41.81 -13.07
C ILE A 45 -1.16 -40.73 -12.04
N GLY A 46 -0.29 -41.06 -11.07
CA GLY A 46 0.02 -40.15 -9.97
C GLY A 46 0.68 -38.85 -10.46
N ILE A 47 1.62 -38.95 -11.39
CA ILE A 47 2.35 -37.79 -11.91
C ILE A 47 1.44 -36.89 -12.78
N SER A 48 0.47 -37.46 -13.49
CA SER A 48 -0.58 -36.68 -14.17
C SER A 48 -1.46 -35.93 -13.17
N ILE A 49 -1.87 -36.57 -12.06
CA ILE A 49 -2.68 -35.90 -11.03
C ILE A 49 -1.90 -34.74 -10.39
N ALA A 50 -0.61 -34.94 -10.09
CA ALA A 50 0.24 -33.91 -9.49
C ALA A 50 0.48 -32.73 -10.45
N ALA A 51 0.84 -33.00 -11.70
CA ALA A 51 1.08 -31.96 -12.70
C ALA A 51 -0.15 -31.06 -12.92
N ASN A 52 -1.35 -31.64 -12.96
CA ASN A 52 -2.60 -30.89 -13.10
C ASN A 52 -3.00 -30.10 -11.83
N LYS A 53 -2.21 -30.12 -10.75
CA LYS A 53 -2.38 -29.18 -9.62
C LYS A 53 -1.74 -27.83 -9.90
N ILE A 54 -0.91 -27.73 -10.93
CA ILE A 54 -0.17 -26.53 -11.28
C ILE A 54 -0.97 -25.76 -12.33
N ARG A 55 -1.26 -24.50 -12.04
CA ARG A 55 -2.12 -23.65 -12.88
C ARG A 55 -1.57 -23.56 -14.30
N GLY A 56 -2.46 -23.65 -15.28
CA GLY A 56 -2.09 -23.59 -16.69
C GLY A 56 -1.50 -24.88 -17.24
N ILE A 57 -1.27 -25.91 -16.40
CA ILE A 57 -0.89 -27.24 -16.87
C ILE A 57 -2.13 -28.05 -17.18
N ARG A 58 -2.10 -28.68 -18.35
CA ARG A 58 -3.04 -29.70 -18.80
C ARG A 58 -2.24 -30.93 -19.18
N ALA A 59 -1.95 -31.75 -18.18
CA ALA A 59 -1.14 -32.96 -18.33
C ALA A 59 -2.02 -34.17 -18.62
N ALA A 60 -1.89 -34.76 -19.81
CA ALA A 60 -2.72 -35.87 -20.25
C ALA A 60 -1.98 -37.21 -20.18
N LEU A 61 -2.55 -38.19 -19.48
CA LEU A 61 -2.07 -39.57 -19.51
C LEU A 61 -2.40 -40.22 -20.86
N CYS A 62 -1.36 -40.55 -21.63
CA CYS A 62 -1.50 -41.08 -22.98
C CYS A 62 -1.03 -42.53 -23.02
N HIS A 63 -1.92 -43.43 -23.43
CA HIS A 63 -1.63 -44.87 -23.59
C HIS A 63 -1.49 -45.29 -25.05
N GLU A 64 -1.86 -44.41 -25.99
CA GLU A 64 -1.83 -44.65 -27.44
C GLU A 64 -1.82 -43.32 -28.20
N SER A 65 -1.46 -43.36 -29.49
CA SER A 65 -1.37 -42.18 -30.36
C SER A 65 -2.70 -41.46 -30.53
N PHE A 66 -3.82 -42.17 -30.50
CA PHE A 66 -5.14 -41.54 -30.54
C PHE A 66 -5.38 -40.63 -29.33
N ALA A 67 -5.08 -41.12 -28.11
CA ALA A 67 -5.18 -40.32 -26.88
C ALA A 67 -4.24 -39.09 -26.92
N ALA A 68 -3.03 -39.27 -27.43
CA ALA A 68 -2.05 -38.19 -27.60
C ALA A 68 -2.56 -37.07 -28.52
N ARG A 69 -3.17 -37.46 -29.65
CA ARG A 69 -3.78 -36.53 -30.61
C ARG A 69 -4.96 -35.79 -29.96
N MET A 70 -5.90 -36.50 -29.34
CA MET A 70 -7.07 -35.90 -28.70
C MET A 70 -6.69 -34.98 -27.53
N ALA A 71 -5.64 -35.30 -26.78
CA ALA A 71 -5.13 -34.43 -25.73
C ALA A 71 -4.72 -33.06 -26.28
N ARG A 72 -4.03 -33.01 -27.41
CA ARG A 72 -3.64 -31.77 -28.09
C ARG A 72 -4.82 -31.09 -28.79
N GLU A 73 -5.50 -31.80 -29.70
CA GLU A 73 -6.54 -31.22 -30.56
C GLU A 73 -7.73 -30.69 -29.76
N HIS A 74 -8.15 -31.41 -28.73
CA HIS A 74 -9.41 -31.11 -28.03
C HIS A 74 -9.24 -30.39 -26.70
N ASN A 75 -8.10 -30.55 -26.04
CA ASN A 75 -7.90 -30.06 -24.68
C ASN A 75 -6.71 -29.12 -24.56
N ASP A 76 -5.99 -28.86 -25.65
CA ASP A 76 -4.77 -28.06 -25.65
C ASP A 76 -3.81 -28.48 -24.52
N ALA A 77 -3.63 -29.81 -24.36
CA ALA A 77 -2.74 -30.37 -23.35
C ALA A 77 -1.30 -29.92 -23.64
N ASN A 78 -0.60 -29.41 -22.64
CA ASN A 78 0.79 -28.95 -22.78
C ASN A 78 1.81 -29.93 -22.22
N ILE A 79 1.36 -31.00 -21.54
CA ILE A 79 2.23 -32.08 -21.08
C ILE A 79 1.64 -33.44 -21.47
N ALA A 80 2.46 -34.29 -22.11
CA ALA A 80 2.17 -35.70 -22.31
C ALA A 80 2.68 -36.52 -21.12
N VAL A 81 1.86 -37.41 -20.57
CA VAL A 81 2.23 -38.29 -19.46
C VAL A 81 2.23 -39.74 -19.90
N LEU A 82 3.30 -40.47 -19.58
CA LEU A 82 3.49 -41.88 -19.93
C LEU A 82 3.68 -42.76 -18.69
N GLY A 83 3.29 -44.03 -18.80
CA GLY A 83 3.52 -45.06 -17.79
C GLY A 83 4.68 -45.99 -18.16
N ALA A 84 5.82 -45.86 -17.50
CA ALA A 84 7.03 -46.63 -17.80
C ALA A 84 6.85 -48.16 -17.67
N ARG A 85 5.94 -48.64 -16.81
CA ARG A 85 5.70 -50.07 -16.60
C ARG A 85 4.68 -50.67 -17.57
N ILE A 86 3.97 -49.83 -18.32
CA ILE A 86 2.80 -50.23 -19.10
C ILE A 86 2.87 -49.81 -20.57
N THR A 87 3.80 -48.91 -20.92
CA THR A 87 3.99 -48.44 -22.30
C THR A 87 5.34 -48.92 -22.83
N GLY A 88 5.33 -49.75 -23.86
CA GLY A 88 6.55 -50.18 -24.55
C GLY A 88 7.22 -49.03 -25.31
N ILE A 89 8.55 -49.08 -25.47
CA ILE A 89 9.37 -47.99 -26.04
C ILE A 89 8.87 -47.56 -27.43
N GLY A 90 8.58 -48.49 -28.33
CA GLY A 90 8.09 -48.15 -29.68
C GLY A 90 6.77 -47.37 -29.66
N LEU A 91 5.85 -47.76 -28.76
CA LEU A 91 4.57 -47.05 -28.58
C LEU A 91 4.76 -45.70 -27.88
N ALA A 92 5.69 -45.60 -26.92
CA ALA A 92 6.03 -44.34 -26.27
C ALA A 92 6.57 -43.32 -27.30
N GLU A 93 7.45 -43.75 -28.20
CA GLU A 93 7.93 -42.90 -29.30
C GLU A 93 6.78 -42.43 -30.20
N GLU A 94 5.85 -43.32 -30.56
CA GLU A 94 4.71 -43.00 -31.40
C GLU A 94 3.78 -41.96 -30.74
N ILE A 95 3.52 -42.12 -29.43
CA ILE A 95 2.72 -41.21 -28.62
C ILE A 95 3.36 -39.81 -28.58
N ILE A 96 4.66 -39.73 -28.26
CA ILE A 96 5.36 -38.45 -28.16
C ILE A 96 5.45 -37.77 -29.52
N LYS A 97 5.78 -38.51 -30.59
CA LYS A 97 5.79 -37.96 -31.95
C LYS A 97 4.42 -37.40 -32.33
N THR A 98 3.35 -38.12 -32.01
CA THR A 98 1.98 -37.65 -32.28
C THR A 98 1.68 -36.39 -31.48
N PHE A 99 1.94 -36.39 -30.17
CA PHE A 99 1.69 -35.24 -29.30
C PHE A 99 2.44 -33.97 -29.76
N LEU A 100 3.71 -34.09 -30.13
CA LEU A 100 4.53 -32.95 -30.56
C LEU A 100 4.15 -32.40 -31.94
N LYS A 101 3.66 -33.25 -32.85
CA LYS A 101 3.25 -32.83 -34.21
C LYS A 101 1.81 -32.30 -34.27
N THR A 102 1.00 -32.60 -33.26
CA THR A 102 -0.41 -32.21 -33.23
C THR A 102 -0.62 -30.83 -32.59
N GLY A 103 -1.22 -29.91 -33.35
CA GLY A 103 -1.67 -28.60 -32.88
C GLY A 103 -3.06 -28.63 -32.24
N PHE A 104 -3.43 -27.56 -31.56
CA PHE A 104 -4.78 -27.39 -31.03
C PHE A 104 -5.76 -27.01 -32.15
N LEU A 105 -6.90 -27.72 -32.25
CA LEU A 105 -7.88 -27.52 -33.35
C LEU A 105 -8.81 -26.32 -33.14
N ALA A 106 -8.83 -25.70 -31.96
CA ALA A 106 -9.70 -24.58 -31.61
C ALA A 106 -11.20 -24.85 -31.93
N GLY A 107 -11.98 -23.79 -32.19
CA GLY A 107 -13.42 -23.90 -32.47
C GLY A 107 -14.24 -24.35 -31.25
N ARG A 108 -15.04 -25.42 -31.39
CA ARG A 108 -15.85 -25.95 -30.27
C ARG A 108 -15.01 -26.38 -29.04
N HIS A 109 -13.73 -26.64 -29.23
CA HIS A 109 -12.80 -27.07 -28.20
C HIS A 109 -12.27 -25.89 -27.38
N GLN A 110 -12.14 -24.70 -27.98
CA GLN A 110 -11.75 -23.45 -27.33
C GLN A 110 -12.65 -23.16 -26.13
N LEU A 111 -13.97 -23.23 -26.31
CA LEU A 111 -14.95 -23.01 -25.25
C LEU A 111 -14.82 -23.98 -24.07
N ARG A 112 -14.35 -25.22 -24.31
CA ARG A 112 -14.14 -26.20 -23.23
C ARG A 112 -12.86 -25.90 -22.46
N VAL A 113 -11.78 -25.56 -23.17
CA VAL A 113 -10.51 -25.12 -22.56
C VAL A 113 -10.76 -23.87 -21.72
N GLU A 114 -11.51 -22.89 -22.22
CA GLU A 114 -11.91 -21.69 -21.47
C GLU A 114 -12.71 -22.02 -20.21
N LYS A 115 -13.62 -23.00 -20.26
CA LYS A 115 -14.34 -23.49 -19.08
C LYS A 115 -13.44 -24.19 -18.07
N ILE A 116 -12.45 -24.96 -18.52
CA ILE A 116 -11.43 -25.58 -17.65
C ILE A 116 -10.62 -24.47 -16.95
N THR A 117 -10.12 -23.49 -17.71
CA THR A 117 -9.45 -22.31 -17.17
C THR A 117 -10.34 -21.53 -16.20
N ALA A 118 -11.64 -21.41 -16.48
CA ALA A 118 -12.58 -20.76 -15.57
C ALA A 118 -12.78 -21.54 -14.27
N LEU A 119 -12.73 -22.88 -14.29
CA LEU A 119 -12.76 -23.71 -13.08
C LEU A 119 -11.51 -23.48 -12.22
N GLU A 120 -10.32 -23.42 -12.83
CA GLU A 120 -9.07 -23.06 -12.14
C GLU A 120 -9.21 -21.70 -11.44
N ASN A 121 -9.72 -20.70 -12.15
CA ASN A 121 -9.94 -19.35 -11.62
C ASN A 121 -11.03 -19.31 -10.52
N LYS A 122 -12.06 -20.16 -10.60
CA LYS A 122 -13.15 -20.23 -9.60
C LYS A 122 -12.69 -20.82 -8.27
N MET A 123 -11.77 -21.79 -8.30
CA MET A 123 -11.15 -22.30 -7.07
C MET A 123 -10.26 -21.25 -6.39
N GLU A 124 -9.57 -20.42 -7.18
CA GLU A 124 -8.76 -19.29 -6.70
C GLU A 124 -9.61 -18.21 -6.03
N GLY A 125 -10.81 -17.92 -6.56
CA GLY A 125 -11.76 -16.98 -5.95
C GLY A 125 -12.24 -17.39 -4.54
N ARG A 126 -12.29 -18.69 -4.24
CA ARG A 126 -12.60 -19.21 -2.89
C ARG A 126 -11.40 -19.24 -1.95
N ALA A 127 -10.18 -19.23 -2.47
CA ALA A 127 -8.95 -19.28 -1.67
C ALA A 127 -8.32 -17.89 -1.43
N ARG A 128 -8.69 -16.87 -2.23
CA ARG A 128 -8.03 -15.55 -2.20
C ARG A 128 -8.85 -14.40 -1.64
N SER A 129 -10.18 -14.48 -1.54
CA SER A 129 -10.88 -13.60 -0.60
C SER A 129 -10.51 -14.04 0.80
N LEU A 130 -10.43 -13.11 1.75
CA LEU A 130 -10.23 -13.43 3.16
C LEU A 130 -11.23 -14.54 3.55
N ASP A 131 -10.75 -15.76 3.79
CA ASP A 131 -11.57 -16.95 4.08
C ASP A 131 -12.66 -16.64 5.13
N TYR A 132 -12.34 -15.73 6.06
CA TYR A 132 -13.28 -15.28 7.08
C TYR A 132 -14.50 -14.49 6.56
N ILE A 133 -14.42 -13.76 5.44
CA ILE A 133 -15.55 -13.00 4.88
C ILE A 133 -16.61 -13.95 4.35
N GLU A 134 -16.20 -14.89 3.48
CA GLU A 134 -17.12 -15.88 2.92
C GLU A 134 -17.64 -16.85 3.99
N LYS A 135 -16.81 -17.17 4.99
CA LYS A 135 -17.15 -18.12 6.06
C LYS A 135 -18.02 -17.52 7.16
N TYR A 136 -17.81 -16.27 7.56
CA TYR A 136 -18.47 -15.67 8.72
C TYR A 136 -19.34 -14.46 8.40
N VAL A 137 -18.92 -13.59 7.48
CA VAL A 137 -19.71 -12.38 7.14
C VAL A 137 -20.86 -12.76 6.22
N ARG A 138 -20.59 -13.40 5.08
CA ARG A 138 -21.61 -13.70 4.06
C ARG A 138 -22.84 -14.48 4.59
N PRO A 139 -22.70 -15.50 5.46
CA PRO A 139 -23.87 -16.19 6.00
C PRO A 139 -24.74 -15.32 6.92
N VAL A 140 -24.17 -14.27 7.52
CA VAL A 140 -24.86 -13.35 8.43
C VAL A 140 -25.39 -12.13 7.68
N ASP A 141 -24.57 -11.54 6.82
CA ASP A 141 -24.84 -10.33 6.06
C ASP A 141 -24.19 -10.41 4.66
N PRO A 142 -24.92 -10.94 3.65
CA PRO A 142 -24.41 -11.06 2.29
C PRO A 142 -24.23 -9.71 1.59
N GLU A 143 -24.99 -8.67 1.97
CA GLU A 143 -24.87 -7.34 1.37
C GLU A 143 -23.52 -6.70 1.74
N ILE A 144 -23.11 -6.80 3.01
CA ILE A 144 -21.79 -6.32 3.44
C ILE A 144 -20.67 -7.17 2.83
N ALA A 145 -20.87 -8.49 2.67
CA ALA A 145 -19.88 -9.33 1.99
C ALA A 145 -19.67 -8.88 0.53
N ASP A 146 -20.73 -8.48 -0.18
CA ASP A 146 -20.65 -7.98 -1.55
C ASP A 146 -19.98 -6.60 -1.63
N VAL A 147 -20.23 -5.70 -0.67
CA VAL A 147 -19.50 -4.42 -0.56
C VAL A 147 -17.99 -4.64 -0.41
N ILE A 148 -17.59 -5.59 0.45
CA ILE A 148 -16.17 -5.92 0.66
C ILE A 148 -15.54 -6.49 -0.61
N ALA A 149 -16.23 -7.40 -1.29
CA ALA A 149 -15.76 -7.98 -2.54
C ALA A 149 -15.61 -6.93 -3.67
N GLU A 150 -16.55 -6.00 -3.81
CA GLU A 150 -16.46 -4.96 -4.84
C GLU A 150 -15.38 -3.91 -4.51
N GLU A 151 -15.14 -3.58 -3.23
CA GLU A 151 -14.00 -2.72 -2.86
C GLU A 151 -12.65 -3.40 -3.10
N GLU A 152 -12.52 -4.69 -2.77
CA GLU A 152 -11.31 -5.46 -3.09
C GLU A 152 -11.04 -5.47 -4.61
N LYS A 153 -12.10 -5.64 -5.41
CA LYS A 153 -12.02 -5.58 -6.87
C LYS A 153 -11.67 -4.18 -7.38
N ARG A 154 -12.17 -3.10 -6.76
CA ARG A 154 -11.77 -1.72 -7.06
C ARG A 154 -10.27 -1.54 -6.84
N GLN A 155 -9.76 -1.91 -5.67
CA GLN A 155 -8.33 -1.81 -5.34
C GLN A 155 -7.47 -2.63 -6.31
N ARG A 156 -7.91 -3.84 -6.71
CA ARG A 156 -7.20 -4.69 -7.68
C ARG A 156 -7.15 -4.10 -9.09
N ARG A 157 -8.18 -3.36 -9.53
CA ARG A 157 -8.30 -2.89 -10.91
C ARG A 157 -7.82 -1.46 -11.14
N LYS A 158 -7.67 -0.66 -10.08
CA LYS A 158 -7.24 0.74 -10.18
C LYS A 158 -5.80 0.94 -9.69
N LEU A 159 -5.16 2.02 -10.14
CA LEU A 159 -3.93 2.52 -9.54
C LEU A 159 -4.28 3.58 -8.49
N GLU A 160 -3.99 3.26 -7.24
CA GLU A 160 -4.24 4.13 -6.09
C GLU A 160 -3.06 5.10 -5.91
N LEU A 161 -3.30 6.37 -6.23
CA LEU A 161 -2.30 7.45 -6.15
C LEU A 161 -2.67 8.52 -5.12
N ILE A 162 -3.66 8.28 -4.25
CA ILE A 162 -3.92 9.15 -3.10
C ILE A 162 -2.73 9.05 -2.13
N ALA A 163 -2.04 10.17 -1.91
CA ALA A 163 -0.79 10.23 -1.11
C ALA A 163 -0.92 9.81 0.37
N SER A 164 -2.13 9.74 0.90
CA SER A 164 -2.43 9.30 2.26
C SER A 164 -2.92 7.86 2.35
N GLU A 165 -3.09 7.18 1.23
CA GLU A 165 -3.52 5.78 1.20
C GLU A 165 -2.34 4.83 1.04
N ASN A 166 -2.56 3.60 1.51
CA ASN A 166 -1.65 2.49 1.37
C ASN A 166 -2.42 1.18 1.54
N LEU A 167 -1.79 0.07 1.18
CA LEU A 167 -2.36 -1.27 1.28
C LEU A 167 -1.64 -2.01 2.41
N VAL A 168 -2.38 -2.40 3.43
CA VAL A 168 -1.82 -3.09 4.60
C VAL A 168 -1.55 -4.57 4.29
N SER A 169 -0.66 -5.20 5.04
CA SER A 169 -0.42 -6.64 4.90
C SER A 169 -1.63 -7.46 5.37
N ARG A 170 -1.74 -8.70 4.88
CA ARG A 170 -2.74 -9.66 5.40
C ARG A 170 -2.55 -9.93 6.90
N ALA A 171 -1.32 -9.84 7.41
CA ALA A 171 -1.05 -10.01 8.83
C ALA A 171 -1.62 -8.86 9.68
N VAL A 172 -1.49 -7.61 9.21
CA VAL A 172 -2.11 -6.44 9.84
C VAL A 172 -3.64 -6.57 9.84
N MET A 173 -4.25 -6.97 8.71
CA MET A 173 -5.71 -7.19 8.63
C MET A 173 -6.18 -8.29 9.58
N ALA A 174 -5.46 -9.42 9.64
CA ALA A 174 -5.81 -10.54 10.52
C ALA A 174 -5.72 -10.16 12.00
N ALA A 175 -4.69 -9.41 12.41
CA ALA A 175 -4.58 -8.93 13.79
C ALA A 175 -5.71 -7.95 14.15
N GLN A 176 -6.08 -7.08 13.22
CA GLN A 176 -7.16 -6.10 13.41
C GLN A 176 -8.55 -6.78 13.53
N GLY A 177 -8.78 -7.87 12.80
CA GLY A 177 -10.04 -8.65 12.85
C GLY A 177 -10.08 -9.71 13.95
N SER A 178 -9.25 -9.63 14.99
CA SER A 178 -9.09 -10.68 16.00
C SER A 178 -9.97 -10.48 17.24
N VAL A 179 -9.99 -11.51 18.10
CA VAL A 179 -10.72 -11.53 19.39
C VAL A 179 -10.30 -10.42 20.36
N LEU A 180 -9.15 -9.76 20.13
CA LEU A 180 -8.72 -8.62 20.94
C LEU A 180 -9.70 -7.45 20.88
N THR A 181 -10.62 -7.42 19.91
CA THR A 181 -11.71 -6.43 19.87
C THR A 181 -12.66 -6.54 21.05
N ASN A 182 -12.73 -7.68 21.72
CA ASN A 182 -13.68 -7.93 22.81
C ASN A 182 -13.19 -7.40 24.16
N LYS A 183 -11.89 -7.12 24.32
CA LYS A 183 -11.32 -6.81 25.63
C LYS A 183 -11.36 -5.32 25.93
N TYR A 184 -12.09 -4.96 26.98
CA TYR A 184 -12.01 -3.64 27.61
C TYR A 184 -10.78 -3.57 28.54
N ALA A 185 -9.87 -2.62 28.30
CA ALA A 185 -8.56 -2.56 28.95
C ALA A 185 -8.14 -1.12 29.34
N GLU A 186 -9.05 -0.34 29.93
CA GLU A 186 -8.75 1.02 30.40
C GLU A 186 -7.55 1.06 31.37
N GLY A 187 -6.75 2.12 31.25
CA GLY A 187 -5.45 2.25 31.89
C GLY A 187 -4.31 1.85 30.95
N TYR A 188 -3.18 1.47 31.53
CA TYR A 188 -1.94 1.12 30.83
C TYR A 188 -1.43 -0.24 31.32
N PRO A 189 -0.50 -0.91 30.60
CA PRO A 189 0.03 -2.22 31.00
C PRO A 189 0.46 -2.25 32.47
N GLY A 190 0.01 -3.25 33.23
CA GLY A 190 0.25 -3.40 34.67
C GLY A 190 -0.52 -2.44 35.58
N LYS A 191 -1.28 -1.48 35.04
CA LYS A 191 -2.09 -0.49 35.77
C LYS A 191 -3.46 -0.32 35.10
N ARG A 192 -4.22 -1.41 35.06
CA ARG A 192 -5.56 -1.48 34.45
C ARG A 192 -6.66 -1.26 35.46
N TYR A 193 -7.78 -0.71 34.99
CA TYR A 193 -9.01 -0.56 35.79
C TYR A 193 -9.84 -1.84 35.83
N TYR A 194 -9.58 -2.78 34.92
CA TYR A 194 -10.30 -4.05 34.76
C TYR A 194 -9.34 -5.24 34.82
N GLY A 195 -9.82 -6.38 35.34
CA GLY A 195 -9.09 -7.65 35.32
C GLY A 195 -9.05 -8.33 33.95
N GLY A 196 -8.31 -9.44 33.85
CA GLY A 196 -8.19 -10.27 32.64
C GLY A 196 -7.36 -9.64 31.52
N CYS A 197 -6.43 -8.75 31.86
CA CYS A 197 -5.64 -7.99 30.89
C CYS A 197 -4.27 -8.62 30.56
N GLU A 198 -3.98 -9.85 31.03
CA GLU A 198 -2.63 -10.43 30.93
C GLU A 198 -2.06 -10.47 29.50
N PHE A 199 -2.90 -10.74 28.49
CA PHE A 199 -2.46 -10.86 27.10
C PHE A 199 -2.53 -9.54 26.32
N VAL A 200 -3.51 -8.68 26.65
CA VAL A 200 -3.59 -7.35 26.03
C VAL A 200 -2.46 -6.44 26.50
N ASP A 201 -2.01 -6.61 27.75
CA ASP A 201 -0.82 -5.93 28.27
C ASP A 201 0.43 -6.31 27.45
N VAL A 202 0.61 -7.60 27.14
CA VAL A 202 1.71 -8.05 26.27
C VAL A 202 1.62 -7.42 24.89
N ALA A 203 0.44 -7.40 24.26
CA ALA A 203 0.26 -6.80 22.94
C ALA A 203 0.57 -5.30 22.93
N GLU A 204 0.12 -4.56 23.94
CA GLU A 204 0.38 -3.13 24.07
C GLU A 204 1.84 -2.83 24.40
N THR A 205 2.48 -3.58 25.32
CA THR A 205 3.90 -3.44 25.61
C THR A 205 4.75 -3.71 24.36
N LEU A 206 4.43 -4.74 23.57
CA LEU A 206 5.11 -5.00 22.30
C LEU A 206 4.97 -3.83 21.32
N ALA A 207 3.79 -3.23 21.21
CA ALA A 207 3.58 -2.06 20.36
C ALA A 207 4.41 -0.86 20.84
N ILE A 208 4.43 -0.59 22.15
CA ILE A 208 5.18 0.52 22.77
C ILE A 208 6.68 0.35 22.52
N GLU A 209 7.25 -0.81 22.86
CA GLU A 209 8.70 -1.04 22.74
C GLU A 209 9.15 -1.04 21.28
N ARG A 210 8.35 -1.60 20.36
CA ARG A 210 8.65 -1.52 18.92
C ARG A 210 8.58 -0.08 18.40
N ALA A 211 7.60 0.72 18.81
CA ALA A 211 7.53 2.13 18.42
C ALA A 211 8.74 2.92 18.94
N LYS A 212 9.11 2.75 20.21
CA LYS A 212 10.30 3.37 20.80
C LYS A 212 11.57 3.00 20.03
N ALA A 213 11.77 1.71 19.74
CA ALA A 213 12.92 1.23 18.99
C ALA A 213 12.96 1.78 17.55
N LEU A 214 11.82 1.82 16.85
CA LEU A 214 11.74 2.31 15.47
C LEU A 214 12.10 3.78 15.32
N PHE A 215 11.66 4.62 16.26
CA PHE A 215 11.78 6.07 16.13
C PHE A 215 12.85 6.67 17.04
N GLY A 216 13.46 5.88 17.93
CA GLY A 216 14.39 6.37 18.94
C GLY A 216 13.72 7.23 20.02
N ALA A 217 12.46 6.95 20.35
CA ALA A 217 11.70 7.70 21.33
C ALA A 217 11.89 7.17 22.75
N GLU A 218 11.88 8.06 23.75
CA GLU A 218 11.94 7.68 25.16
C GLU A 218 10.60 7.09 25.66
N HIS A 219 9.48 7.70 25.23
CA HIS A 219 8.12 7.24 25.52
C HIS A 219 7.28 7.16 24.24
N ALA A 220 6.36 6.19 24.21
CA ALA A 220 5.39 6.03 23.14
C ALA A 220 4.01 5.66 23.71
N ASN A 221 2.99 6.43 23.34
CA ASN A 221 1.60 6.11 23.60
C ASN A 221 0.92 5.63 22.32
N VAL A 222 0.56 4.35 22.29
CA VAL A 222 -0.01 3.64 21.13
C VAL A 222 -1.54 3.59 21.14
N GLN A 223 -2.20 4.17 22.14
CA GLN A 223 -3.66 4.12 22.30
C GLN A 223 -4.48 5.11 21.45
N PRO A 224 -3.95 6.21 20.86
CA PRO A 224 -4.78 7.11 20.07
C PRO A 224 -5.50 6.39 18.91
N HIS A 225 -6.80 6.62 18.79
CA HIS A 225 -7.65 5.98 17.78
C HIS A 225 -7.35 6.46 16.36
N SER A 226 -6.84 7.68 16.20
CA SER A 226 -6.31 8.19 14.93
C SER A 226 -5.30 9.32 15.18
N GLY A 227 -4.72 9.86 14.11
CA GLY A 227 -3.82 11.02 14.20
C GLY A 227 -4.50 12.27 14.75
N ALA A 228 -5.80 12.47 14.50
CA ALA A 228 -6.53 13.61 15.05
C ALA A 228 -6.60 13.54 16.58
N GLN A 229 -6.92 12.37 17.15
CA GLN A 229 -6.91 12.15 18.60
C GLN A 229 -5.50 12.24 19.18
N ALA A 230 -4.47 11.81 18.46
CA ALA A 230 -3.08 11.98 18.89
C ALA A 230 -2.73 13.48 19.04
N ASN A 231 -3.10 14.30 18.05
CA ASN A 231 -2.89 15.75 18.11
C ASN A 231 -3.72 16.39 19.24
N THR A 232 -5.00 16.02 19.38
CA THR A 232 -5.86 16.51 20.46
C THR A 232 -5.32 16.18 21.85
N ALA A 233 -4.76 14.98 22.06
CA ALA A 233 -4.17 14.60 23.34
C ALA A 233 -2.94 15.46 23.68
N VAL A 234 -2.07 15.75 22.70
CA VAL A 234 -0.93 16.66 22.93
C VAL A 234 -1.43 18.06 23.28
N TYR A 235 -2.40 18.61 22.54
CA TYR A 235 -2.98 19.92 22.85
C TYR A 235 -3.61 19.94 24.24
N PHE A 236 -4.42 18.94 24.59
CA PHE A 236 -5.03 18.83 25.92
C PHE A 236 -3.98 18.70 27.03
N ALA A 237 -2.88 18.00 26.77
CA ALA A 237 -1.80 17.86 27.73
C ALA A 237 -1.10 19.19 28.04
N VAL A 238 -0.88 20.07 27.07
CA VAL A 238 0.02 21.23 27.26
C VAL A 238 -0.64 22.61 27.14
N LEU A 239 -1.83 22.68 26.55
CA LEU A 239 -2.54 23.93 26.30
C LEU A 239 -3.78 24.07 27.19
N GLN A 240 -4.26 25.30 27.30
CA GLN A 240 -5.58 25.68 27.80
C GLN A 240 -6.34 26.36 26.66
N PRO A 241 -7.69 26.31 26.63
CA PRO A 241 -8.46 27.08 25.67
C PRO A 241 -8.05 28.57 25.68
N GLY A 242 -7.87 29.15 24.49
CA GLY A 242 -7.36 30.51 24.30
C GLY A 242 -5.83 30.63 24.20
N ASP A 243 -5.07 29.58 24.55
CA ASP A 243 -3.62 29.59 24.33
C ASP A 243 -3.28 29.80 22.85
N VAL A 244 -2.16 30.48 22.60
CA VAL A 244 -1.68 30.78 21.26
C VAL A 244 -0.88 29.62 20.69
N VAL A 245 -1.19 29.22 19.46
CA VAL A 245 -0.51 28.14 18.73
C VAL A 245 -0.12 28.63 17.34
N LEU A 246 1.02 28.18 16.83
CA LEU A 246 1.47 28.48 15.48
C LEU A 246 1.49 27.19 14.64
N GLY A 247 0.70 27.15 13.57
CA GLY A 247 0.57 25.98 12.69
C GLY A 247 0.74 26.33 11.21
N MET A 248 0.89 25.32 10.36
CA MET A 248 0.98 25.54 8.92
C MET A 248 -0.40 25.89 8.35
N ASN A 249 -0.46 26.93 7.52
CA ASN A 249 -1.68 27.31 6.81
C ASN A 249 -2.22 26.11 6.00
N LEU A 250 -3.52 25.83 6.15
CA LEU A 250 -4.17 24.69 5.50
C LEU A 250 -4.07 24.74 3.97
N SER A 251 -4.29 25.91 3.38
CA SER A 251 -4.22 26.13 1.93
C SER A 251 -2.80 26.04 1.38
N HIS A 252 -1.78 26.10 2.24
CA HIS A 252 -0.38 25.97 1.84
C HIS A 252 0.21 24.58 2.10
N GLY A 253 -0.59 23.64 2.61
CA GLY A 253 -0.19 22.25 2.80
C GLY A 253 -0.37 21.70 4.22
N GLY A 254 -0.90 22.50 5.15
CA GLY A 254 -1.18 22.10 6.53
C GLY A 254 -2.26 21.01 6.65
N HIS A 255 -2.67 20.72 7.89
CA HIS A 255 -3.75 19.78 8.19
C HIS A 255 -4.86 20.46 8.99
N LEU A 256 -6.09 19.92 8.91
CA LEU A 256 -7.25 20.47 9.61
C LEU A 256 -7.03 20.63 11.13
N THR A 257 -6.30 19.69 11.74
CA THR A 257 -6.00 19.69 13.18
C THR A 257 -4.89 20.66 13.58
N HIS A 258 -4.33 21.41 12.63
CA HIS A 258 -3.28 22.41 12.87
C HIS A 258 -3.85 23.83 12.90
N GLY A 259 -5.12 23.98 13.30
CA GLY A 259 -5.72 25.29 13.56
C GLY A 259 -6.91 25.68 12.68
N SER A 260 -7.42 24.78 11.84
CA SER A 260 -8.58 25.10 11.02
C SER A 260 -9.79 25.48 11.89
N LYS A 261 -10.47 26.59 11.56
CA LYS A 261 -11.62 27.12 12.31
C LYS A 261 -12.80 26.14 12.45
N VAL A 262 -12.89 25.15 11.57
CA VAL A 262 -13.93 24.11 11.63
C VAL A 262 -13.56 22.94 12.53
N ASN A 263 -12.27 22.78 12.84
CA ASN A 263 -11.75 21.74 13.72
C ASN A 263 -11.75 22.19 15.19
N LEU A 264 -11.79 21.24 16.13
CA LEU A 264 -11.65 21.52 17.57
C LEU A 264 -10.44 22.40 17.87
N SER A 265 -9.28 22.14 17.23
CA SER A 265 -8.06 22.92 17.45
C SER A 265 -8.26 24.42 17.17
N GLY A 266 -8.93 24.77 16.06
CA GLY A 266 -9.20 26.17 15.71
C GLY A 266 -10.41 26.78 16.43
N LYS A 267 -11.24 25.95 17.10
CA LYS A 267 -12.32 26.42 17.97
C LYS A 267 -11.84 26.75 19.38
N TYR A 268 -10.90 25.97 19.91
CA TYR A 268 -10.47 26.07 21.31
C TYR A 268 -9.23 26.94 21.50
N PHE A 269 -8.33 27.00 20.52
CA PHE A 269 -7.06 27.71 20.65
C PHE A 269 -6.94 28.83 19.61
N ASN A 270 -6.10 29.81 19.91
CA ASN A 270 -5.82 30.94 19.04
C ASN A 270 -4.68 30.58 18.08
N PHE A 271 -5.04 30.04 16.91
CA PHE A 271 -4.05 29.67 15.90
C PHE A 271 -3.63 30.86 15.03
N PHE A 272 -2.32 31.08 14.97
CA PHE A 272 -1.67 31.84 13.91
C PHE A 272 -1.02 30.88 12.92
N GLU A 273 -0.73 31.40 11.73
CA GLU A 273 -0.28 30.58 10.61
C GLU A 273 1.09 31.02 10.10
N TYR A 274 1.92 30.03 9.78
CA TYR A 274 3.04 30.20 8.85
C TYR A 274 2.71 29.56 7.51
N GLY A 275 3.40 30.01 6.47
CA GLY A 275 3.12 29.60 5.10
C GLY A 275 4.36 29.18 4.34
N VAL A 276 4.19 29.15 3.02
CA VAL A 276 5.29 28.99 2.07
C VAL A 276 5.59 30.33 1.42
N ASP A 277 6.82 30.51 0.98
CA ASP A 277 7.25 31.67 0.20
C ASP A 277 6.56 31.65 -1.19
N PRO A 278 5.98 32.76 -1.68
CA PRO A 278 5.26 32.80 -2.96
C PRO A 278 6.09 32.46 -4.20
N GLN A 279 7.41 32.62 -4.16
CA GLN A 279 8.28 32.38 -5.32
C GLN A 279 8.76 30.93 -5.38
N THR A 280 9.17 30.39 -4.23
CA THR A 280 9.76 29.06 -4.12
C THR A 280 8.74 27.98 -3.74
N GLU A 281 7.60 28.37 -3.17
CA GLU A 281 6.56 27.49 -2.62
C GLU A 281 7.10 26.50 -1.57
N LYS A 282 8.19 26.88 -0.91
CA LYS A 282 8.81 26.18 0.24
C LYS A 282 8.46 26.92 1.53
N ILE A 283 8.44 26.22 2.67
CA ILE A 283 8.18 26.84 3.98
C ILE A 283 9.10 28.06 4.16
N ASP A 284 8.48 29.20 4.44
CA ASP A 284 9.20 30.44 4.72
C ASP A 284 9.57 30.49 6.20
N TYR A 285 10.77 30.01 6.53
CA TYR A 285 11.25 29.95 7.91
C TYR A 285 11.49 31.33 8.53
N ASP A 286 11.72 32.37 7.73
CA ASP A 286 11.91 33.74 8.22
C ASP A 286 10.56 34.37 8.57
N GLN A 287 9.53 34.15 7.74
CA GLN A 287 8.16 34.51 8.06
C GLN A 287 7.67 33.74 9.29
N LEU A 288 7.97 32.44 9.39
CA LEU A 288 7.63 31.64 10.55
C LEU A 288 8.24 32.24 11.82
N ARG A 289 9.55 32.53 11.81
CA ARG A 289 10.25 33.16 12.94
C ARG A 289 9.65 34.52 13.30
N LYS A 290 9.35 35.35 12.30
CA LYS A 290 8.73 36.67 12.51
C LYS A 290 7.38 36.55 13.20
N VAL A 291 6.51 35.65 12.74
CA VAL A 291 5.20 35.43 13.38
C VAL A 291 5.38 34.89 14.79
N ALA A 292 6.28 33.92 15.00
CA ALA A 292 6.58 33.37 16.31
C ALA A 292 7.03 34.44 17.32
N LEU A 293 7.92 35.35 16.93
CA LEU A 293 8.36 36.48 17.77
C LEU A 293 7.22 37.45 18.12
N GLN A 294 6.31 37.69 17.17
CA GLN A 294 5.19 38.62 17.33
C GLN A 294 4.07 38.05 18.21
N THR A 295 3.74 36.77 18.04
CA THR A 295 2.57 36.15 18.68
C THR A 295 2.92 35.34 19.92
N LYS A 296 4.22 35.00 20.11
CA LYS A 296 4.75 34.22 21.23
C LYS A 296 3.90 32.97 21.53
N PRO A 297 3.70 32.07 20.54
CA PRO A 297 2.89 30.88 20.72
C PRO A 297 3.47 30.01 21.82
N LYS A 298 2.60 29.34 22.58
CA LYS A 298 3.01 28.33 23.56
C LYS A 298 3.44 27.02 22.90
N LEU A 299 2.93 26.76 21.70
CA LEU A 299 3.22 25.58 20.90
C LEU A 299 3.38 25.94 19.42
N ILE A 300 4.45 25.46 18.79
CA ILE A 300 4.61 25.45 17.34
C ILE A 300 4.35 24.03 16.82
N VAL A 301 3.52 23.90 15.79
CA VAL A 301 3.21 22.63 15.12
C VAL A 301 3.91 22.59 13.75
N ALA A 302 4.83 21.64 13.59
CA ALA A 302 5.54 21.37 12.35
C ALA A 302 4.99 20.09 11.71
N GLY A 303 4.41 20.17 10.52
CA GLY A 303 3.83 19.01 9.85
C GLY A 303 2.91 19.42 8.72
N ALA A 304 2.77 18.55 7.73
CA ALA A 304 2.04 18.86 6.51
C ALA A 304 1.33 17.63 5.94
N SER A 305 0.20 17.89 5.29
CA SER A 305 -0.53 16.89 4.49
C SER A 305 -0.16 16.96 3.01
N ALA A 306 0.19 18.15 2.54
CA ALA A 306 0.38 18.46 1.13
C ALA A 306 1.59 19.38 0.95
N TYR A 307 2.77 18.91 1.35
CA TYR A 307 4.04 19.62 1.18
C TYR A 307 5.08 18.64 0.60
N PRO A 308 5.58 18.86 -0.63
CA PRO A 308 6.41 17.88 -1.34
C PRO A 308 7.90 17.96 -1.00
N ARG A 309 8.31 18.78 -0.03
CA ARG A 309 9.73 19.02 0.31
C ARG A 309 10.09 18.53 1.70
N THR A 310 11.39 18.39 1.94
CA THR A 310 11.91 18.09 3.28
C THR A 310 11.59 19.23 4.26
N ILE A 311 11.20 18.86 5.47
CA ILE A 311 10.96 19.81 6.58
C ILE A 311 12.19 19.87 7.49
N ASP A 312 12.69 21.07 7.76
CA ASP A 312 13.84 21.30 8.63
C ASP A 312 13.39 21.42 10.09
N PHE A 313 13.30 20.27 10.77
CA PHE A 313 12.90 20.23 12.18
C PHE A 313 13.88 20.91 13.13
N LYS A 314 15.16 21.01 12.75
CA LYS A 314 16.16 21.73 13.56
C LYS A 314 15.85 23.22 13.53
N ARG A 315 15.53 23.78 12.37
CA ARG A 315 15.16 25.20 12.26
C ARG A 315 13.89 25.53 13.04
N PHE A 316 12.90 24.65 13.01
CA PHE A 316 11.73 24.77 13.89
C PHE A 316 12.11 24.79 15.38
N ARG A 317 13.05 23.94 15.79
CA ARG A 317 13.51 23.90 17.18
C ARG A 317 14.19 25.20 17.60
N GLU A 318 15.11 25.71 16.77
CA GLU A 318 15.80 26.98 17.04
C GLU A 318 14.81 28.13 17.26
N ILE A 319 13.77 28.21 16.44
CA ILE A 319 12.72 29.24 16.56
C ILE A 319 11.88 29.02 17.83
N ALA A 320 11.52 27.78 18.15
CA ALA A 320 10.77 27.47 19.36
C ALA A 320 11.58 27.85 20.62
N ASP A 321 12.87 27.55 20.65
CA ASP A 321 13.77 27.90 21.76
C ASP A 321 13.92 29.40 21.97
N GLU A 322 14.00 30.16 20.88
CA GLU A 322 14.14 31.62 20.94
C GLU A 322 13.01 32.30 21.71
N ILE A 323 11.79 31.75 21.63
CA ILE A 323 10.60 32.30 22.29
C ILE A 323 10.12 31.48 23.49
N GLY A 324 10.81 30.40 23.84
CA GLY A 324 10.41 29.49 24.92
C GLY A 324 9.14 28.68 24.62
N ALA A 325 8.85 28.40 23.35
CA ALA A 325 7.71 27.60 22.92
C ALA A 325 8.01 26.10 22.94
N LEU A 326 6.96 25.29 23.09
CA LEU A 326 7.02 23.86 22.81
C LEU A 326 7.00 23.62 21.29
N LEU A 327 7.50 22.47 20.87
CA LEU A 327 7.52 22.03 19.48
C LEU A 327 6.86 20.67 19.39
N MET A 328 5.81 20.60 18.60
CA MET A 328 5.14 19.37 18.20
C MET A 328 5.37 19.12 16.72
N VAL A 329 5.82 17.92 16.36
CA VAL A 329 5.91 17.49 14.95
C VAL A 329 4.81 16.49 14.64
N ASP A 330 3.95 16.79 13.68
CA ASP A 330 3.02 15.82 13.10
C ASP A 330 3.63 15.24 11.81
N MET A 331 4.19 14.04 11.94
CA MET A 331 4.88 13.35 10.84
C MET A 331 3.99 12.33 10.12
N ALA A 332 2.66 12.43 10.25
CA ALA A 332 1.70 11.43 9.75
C ALA A 332 1.97 10.94 8.31
N HIS A 333 2.32 11.86 7.42
CA HIS A 333 2.58 11.57 6.00
C HIS A 333 3.95 10.93 5.75
N ILE A 334 4.95 11.20 6.59
CA ILE A 334 6.35 10.84 6.36
C ILE A 334 6.91 9.82 7.37
N ALA A 335 6.08 9.30 8.28
CA ALA A 335 6.54 8.40 9.34
C ALA A 335 7.28 7.17 8.81
N GLY A 336 6.82 6.56 7.71
CA GLY A 336 7.54 5.47 7.06
C GLY A 336 8.90 5.92 6.52
N LEU A 337 8.96 7.10 5.90
CA LEU A 337 10.19 7.66 5.33
C LEU A 337 11.21 8.01 6.42
N VAL A 338 10.75 8.47 7.59
CA VAL A 338 11.61 8.69 8.76
C VAL A 338 12.24 7.37 9.21
N VAL A 339 11.45 6.30 9.36
CA VAL A 339 11.96 4.96 9.70
C VAL A 339 12.95 4.46 8.65
N GLY A 340 12.64 4.64 7.36
CA GLY A 340 13.51 4.26 6.25
C GLY A 340 14.76 5.15 6.07
N GLY A 341 14.88 6.25 6.83
CA GLY A 341 15.96 7.23 6.70
C GLY A 341 15.89 8.10 5.44
N MET A 342 14.75 8.15 4.76
CA MET A 342 14.51 8.96 3.56
C MET A 342 13.95 10.36 3.88
N HIS A 343 13.63 10.62 5.15
CA HIS A 343 13.31 11.96 5.66
C HIS A 343 14.02 12.15 7.01
N PRO A 344 14.53 13.35 7.33
CA PRO A 344 15.09 13.64 8.64
C PRO A 344 14.16 13.25 9.79
N SER A 345 14.72 12.70 10.87
CA SER A 345 13.96 12.41 12.08
C SER A 345 13.66 13.70 12.85
N PRO A 346 12.43 13.88 13.36
CA PRO A 346 12.10 14.97 14.27
C PRO A 346 12.64 14.75 15.69
N ILE A 347 13.11 13.56 16.03
CA ILE A 347 13.74 13.24 17.31
C ILE A 347 15.26 13.41 17.14
N PRO A 348 15.95 14.19 18.01
CA PRO A 348 15.51 14.66 19.34
C PRO A 348 14.94 16.10 19.39
N TYR A 349 14.73 16.76 18.25
CA TYR A 349 14.33 18.17 18.19
C TYR A 349 12.97 18.45 18.84
N ALA A 350 11.95 17.67 18.49
CA ALA A 350 10.59 17.86 18.95
C ALA A 350 10.39 17.47 20.42
N HIS A 351 9.52 18.20 21.12
CA HIS A 351 9.05 17.81 22.44
C HIS A 351 7.99 16.69 22.33
N PHE A 352 7.17 16.76 21.28
CA PHE A 352 6.14 15.78 20.95
C PHE A 352 6.22 15.43 19.46
N VAL A 353 6.10 14.15 19.14
CA VAL A 353 5.95 13.68 17.77
C VAL A 353 4.65 12.89 17.68
N THR A 354 3.72 13.35 16.86
CA THR A 354 2.50 12.62 16.55
C THR A 354 2.57 12.04 15.15
N THR A 355 1.87 10.94 14.95
CA THR A 355 1.73 10.35 13.62
C THR A 355 0.48 9.49 13.51
N THR A 356 0.04 9.26 12.28
CA THR A 356 -0.85 8.17 11.93
C THR A 356 -0.08 6.91 11.60
N THR A 357 -0.68 5.74 11.83
CA THR A 357 -0.02 4.46 11.52
C THR A 357 -0.28 3.91 10.11
N HIS A 358 -1.19 4.49 9.33
CA HIS A 358 -1.72 3.88 8.09
C HIS A 358 -1.18 4.41 6.75
N LYS A 359 -0.44 5.51 6.75
CA LYS A 359 0.06 6.14 5.51
C LYS A 359 1.33 5.44 5.00
N THR A 360 2.44 6.15 4.95
CA THR A 360 3.75 5.60 4.57
C THR A 360 4.26 4.54 5.53
N LEU A 361 3.76 4.50 6.77
CA LEU A 361 4.06 3.45 7.74
C LEU A 361 3.32 2.12 7.46
N ARG A 362 2.27 2.13 6.63
CA ARG A 362 1.56 0.95 6.12
C ARG A 362 0.93 0.03 7.20
N GLY A 363 0.53 0.61 8.32
CA GLY A 363 -0.17 -0.08 9.41
C GLY A 363 -1.69 0.11 9.41
N PRO A 364 -2.37 -0.31 10.49
CA PRO A 364 -3.82 -0.13 10.62
C PRO A 364 -4.16 1.36 10.79
N ARG A 365 -5.44 1.73 10.62
CA ARG A 365 -5.91 3.06 11.01
C ARG A 365 -5.73 3.26 12.52
N GLY A 366 -5.07 4.35 12.90
CA GLY A 366 -4.60 4.55 14.27
C GLY A 366 -3.70 5.78 14.38
N GLY A 367 -3.48 6.25 15.61
CA GLY A 367 -2.51 7.29 15.96
C GLY A 367 -1.43 6.79 16.91
N LEU A 368 -0.35 7.54 17.00
CA LEU A 368 0.79 7.31 17.88
C LEU A 368 1.29 8.67 18.37
N ILE A 369 1.62 8.77 19.66
CA ILE A 369 2.31 9.92 20.26
C ILE A 369 3.63 9.42 20.80
N MET A 370 4.70 10.13 20.51
CA MET A 370 6.03 9.93 21.08
C MET A 370 6.48 11.22 21.74
N CYS A 371 7.18 11.11 22.85
CA CYS A 371 7.70 12.25 23.58
C CYS A 371 8.91 11.86 24.43
N ARG A 372 9.56 12.88 25.00
CA ARG A 372 10.58 12.70 26.03
C ARG A 372 9.94 12.20 27.33
N GLN A 373 10.72 11.52 28.16
CA GLN A 373 10.28 10.86 29.38
C GLN A 373 9.58 11.82 30.36
N GLU A 374 10.03 13.08 30.44
CA GLU A 374 9.43 14.12 31.30
C GLU A 374 7.94 14.38 30.99
N TRP A 375 7.50 14.11 29.76
CA TRP A 375 6.12 14.31 29.31
C TRP A 375 5.25 13.06 29.35
N ALA A 376 5.85 11.87 29.57
CA ALA A 376 5.18 10.58 29.43
C ALA A 376 3.87 10.49 30.22
N THR A 377 3.92 10.80 31.52
CA THR A 377 2.74 10.74 32.41
C THR A 377 1.66 11.73 31.99
N LYS A 378 2.04 12.92 31.47
CA LYS A 378 1.10 13.96 31.07
C LYS A 378 0.36 13.57 29.79
N ILE A 379 1.08 13.01 28.82
CA ILE A 379 0.51 12.48 27.58
C ILE A 379 -0.40 11.29 27.88
N ASP A 380 0.05 10.36 28.72
CA ASP A 380 -0.74 9.19 29.06
C ASP A 380 -2.06 9.58 29.72
N LYS A 381 -2.04 10.50 30.69
CA LYS A 381 -3.25 11.05 31.32
C LYS A 381 -4.14 11.80 30.34
N ALA A 382 -3.55 12.51 29.37
CA ALA A 382 -4.30 13.24 28.36
C ALA A 382 -5.05 12.29 27.42
N VAL A 383 -4.43 11.18 27.01
CA VAL A 383 -5.11 10.15 26.21
C VAL A 383 -6.19 9.46 27.04
N PHE A 384 -5.81 8.90 28.20
CA PHE A 384 -6.72 8.24 29.13
C PHE A 384 -6.36 8.62 30.59
N PRO A 385 -7.31 9.09 31.41
CA PRO A 385 -8.75 9.19 31.15
C PRO A 385 -9.19 10.49 30.47
N GLY A 386 -8.25 11.28 29.91
CA GLY A 386 -8.55 12.63 29.42
C GLY A 386 -9.54 12.69 28.25
N ILE A 387 -9.22 12.08 27.11
CA ILE A 387 -10.02 12.24 25.88
C ILE A 387 -10.53 10.92 25.27
N GLN A 388 -10.10 9.77 25.77
CA GLN A 388 -10.54 8.43 25.34
C GLN A 388 -10.94 7.59 26.56
N GLY A 389 -11.76 6.56 26.33
CA GLY A 389 -12.05 5.46 27.27
C GLY A 389 -11.20 4.23 26.96
N GLY A 390 -11.83 3.06 26.84
CA GLY A 390 -11.16 1.79 26.53
C GLY A 390 -10.32 1.80 25.22
N PRO A 391 -9.05 1.34 25.26
CA PRO A 391 -8.19 1.27 24.08
C PRO A 391 -8.64 0.17 23.10
N LEU A 392 -8.45 0.42 21.80
CA LEU A 392 -8.74 -0.55 20.74
C LEU A 392 -7.63 -1.61 20.64
N MET A 393 -7.68 -2.64 21.49
CA MET A 393 -6.60 -3.63 21.61
C MET A 393 -6.28 -4.40 20.32
N HIS A 394 -7.29 -4.68 19.49
CA HIS A 394 -7.09 -5.27 18.16
C HIS A 394 -6.32 -4.35 17.21
N VAL A 395 -6.57 -3.03 17.26
CA VAL A 395 -5.80 -2.05 16.49
C VAL A 395 -4.38 -1.91 17.05
N ILE A 396 -4.20 -1.91 18.37
CA ILE A 396 -2.87 -1.86 19.00
C ILE A 396 -2.03 -3.10 18.62
N ALA A 397 -2.62 -4.29 18.61
CA ALA A 397 -1.95 -5.49 18.13
C ALA A 397 -1.57 -5.39 16.64
N ALA A 398 -2.48 -4.89 15.80
CA ALA A 398 -2.18 -4.63 14.39
C ALA A 398 -1.08 -3.56 14.19
N LYS A 399 -1.00 -2.55 15.06
CA LYS A 399 0.13 -1.60 15.11
C LYS A 399 1.43 -2.34 15.46
N ALA A 400 1.41 -3.24 16.44
CA ALA A 400 2.58 -4.04 16.80
C ALA A 400 3.10 -4.88 15.62
N VAL A 401 2.20 -5.49 14.82
CA VAL A 401 2.56 -6.22 13.59
C VAL A 401 3.20 -5.26 12.58
N CYS A 402 2.55 -4.14 12.28
CA CYS A 402 3.09 -3.10 11.40
C CYS A 402 4.49 -2.61 11.84
N PHE A 403 4.70 -2.38 13.13
CA PHE A 403 6.00 -1.93 13.62
C PHE A 403 7.08 -3.00 13.49
N HIS A 404 6.71 -4.27 13.62
CA HIS A 404 7.62 -5.38 13.35
C HIS A 404 7.96 -5.52 11.87
N GLU A 405 7.00 -5.33 10.97
CA GLU A 405 7.27 -5.25 9.53
C GLU A 405 8.19 -4.06 9.21
N ALA A 406 7.93 -2.90 9.83
CA ALA A 406 8.71 -1.69 9.64
C ALA A 406 10.15 -1.79 10.17
N SER A 407 10.41 -2.71 11.12
CA SER A 407 11.77 -2.95 11.62
C SER A 407 12.60 -3.85 10.73
N GLN A 408 12.01 -4.46 9.69
CA GLN A 408 12.75 -5.35 8.79
C GLN A 408 13.55 -4.56 7.74
N PRO A 409 14.72 -5.07 7.29
CA PRO A 409 15.54 -4.39 6.27
C PRO A 409 14.80 -4.07 4.97
N GLU A 410 13.87 -4.94 4.55
CA GLU A 410 13.07 -4.78 3.33
C GLU A 410 12.18 -3.53 3.41
N PHE A 411 11.76 -3.12 4.60
CA PHE A 411 10.97 -1.91 4.78
C PHE A 411 11.78 -0.67 4.38
N LYS A 412 13.08 -0.62 4.68
CA LYS A 412 13.95 0.48 4.26
C LYS A 412 14.06 0.55 2.74
N LEU A 413 14.24 -0.58 2.07
CA LEU A 413 14.27 -0.66 0.60
C LEU A 413 12.93 -0.22 -0.01
N TYR A 414 11.82 -0.62 0.60
CA TYR A 414 10.48 -0.18 0.22
C TYR A 414 10.33 1.35 0.31
N GLN A 415 10.77 1.98 1.41
CA GLN A 415 10.71 3.45 1.57
C GLN A 415 11.62 4.17 0.56
N GLN A 416 12.79 3.61 0.25
CA GLN A 416 13.65 4.12 -0.83
C GLN A 416 12.94 4.09 -2.18
N GLN A 417 12.29 2.97 -2.50
CA GLN A 417 11.53 2.83 -3.74
C GLN A 417 10.34 3.81 -3.82
N ILE A 418 9.68 4.13 -2.70
CA ILE A 418 8.61 5.14 -2.68
C ILE A 418 9.14 6.50 -3.15
N VAL A 419 10.24 6.97 -2.59
CA VAL A 419 10.84 8.28 -2.92
C VAL A 419 11.39 8.28 -4.34
N GLU A 420 12.05 7.21 -4.76
CA GLU A 420 12.54 7.08 -6.13
C GLU A 420 11.39 7.06 -7.15
N ASN A 421 10.32 6.31 -6.88
CA ASN A 421 9.11 6.33 -7.69
C ASN A 421 8.51 7.73 -7.77
N ALA A 422 8.42 8.44 -6.65
CA ALA A 422 7.87 9.79 -6.59
C ALA A 422 8.70 10.78 -7.42
N ARG A 423 10.04 10.70 -7.32
CA ARG A 423 10.97 11.52 -8.11
C ARG A 423 10.82 11.27 -9.61
N VAL A 424 10.73 10.01 -10.03
CA VAL A 424 10.59 9.65 -11.46
C VAL A 424 9.21 10.03 -12.01
N LEU A 425 8.15 9.81 -11.24
CA LEU A 425 6.80 10.27 -11.61
C LEU A 425 6.76 11.79 -11.76
N ALA A 426 7.30 12.53 -10.78
CA ALA A 426 7.39 13.98 -10.83
C ALA A 426 8.14 14.48 -12.08
N ALA A 427 9.30 13.91 -12.38
CA ALA A 427 10.07 14.25 -13.57
C ALA A 427 9.30 13.95 -14.86
N GLY A 428 8.61 12.81 -14.93
CA GLY A 428 7.76 12.44 -16.06
C GLY A 428 6.60 13.42 -16.26
N LEU A 429 5.91 13.83 -15.19
CA LEU A 429 4.81 14.80 -15.27
C LEU A 429 5.31 16.16 -15.81
N VAL A 430 6.46 16.65 -15.34
CA VAL A 430 7.08 17.89 -15.84
C VAL A 430 7.45 17.78 -17.31
N GLN A 431 8.05 16.67 -17.73
CA GLN A 431 8.38 16.42 -19.14
C GLN A 431 7.15 16.43 -20.06
N ASN A 432 5.97 16.08 -19.52
CA ASN A 432 4.71 16.13 -20.25
C ASN A 432 3.93 17.43 -20.03
N GLY A 433 4.61 18.51 -19.61
CA GLY A 433 4.06 19.86 -19.59
C GLY A 433 3.20 20.20 -18.38
N LEU A 434 3.25 19.42 -17.30
CA LEU A 434 2.60 19.76 -16.03
C LEU A 434 3.55 20.54 -15.12
N ARG A 435 3.04 21.55 -14.42
CA ARG A 435 3.78 22.27 -13.38
C ARG A 435 3.62 21.56 -12.03
N LEU A 436 4.70 21.48 -11.26
CA LEU A 436 4.68 20.98 -9.89
C LEU A 436 4.94 22.11 -8.90
N VAL A 437 4.17 22.16 -7.81
CA VAL A 437 4.42 23.09 -6.69
C VAL A 437 5.82 22.85 -6.15
N SER A 438 6.56 23.92 -5.91
CA SER A 438 7.97 23.96 -5.51
C SER A 438 8.94 23.33 -6.51
N GLY A 439 8.48 22.97 -7.71
CA GLY A 439 9.30 22.45 -8.82
C GLY A 439 9.62 20.94 -8.77
N GLY A 440 9.00 20.15 -7.89
CA GLY A 440 9.30 18.72 -7.74
C GLY A 440 8.97 18.17 -6.36
N THR A 441 9.62 17.05 -5.98
CA THR A 441 9.43 16.39 -4.69
C THR A 441 10.72 15.83 -4.11
N ASP A 442 10.82 15.83 -2.78
CA ASP A 442 11.85 15.16 -1.97
C ASP A 442 11.26 14.02 -1.13
N ASN A 443 9.96 13.73 -1.25
CA ASN A 443 9.25 12.76 -0.43
C ASN A 443 8.31 11.88 -1.29
N HIS A 444 7.25 11.33 -0.69
CA HIS A 444 6.34 10.37 -1.33
C HIS A 444 5.20 11.00 -2.15
N LEU A 445 5.09 12.33 -2.18
CA LEU A 445 3.99 13.02 -2.85
C LEU A 445 4.43 14.22 -3.69
N MET A 446 3.57 14.64 -4.61
CA MET A 446 3.69 15.86 -5.39
C MET A 446 2.33 16.56 -5.51
N LEU A 447 2.37 17.88 -5.65
CA LEU A 447 1.21 18.70 -5.99
C LEU A 447 1.36 19.18 -7.43
N VAL A 448 0.37 18.84 -8.25
CA VAL A 448 0.36 19.11 -9.68
C VAL A 448 -0.62 20.24 -9.96
N ASP A 449 -0.14 21.29 -10.63
CA ASP A 449 -0.96 22.41 -11.09
C ASP A 449 -1.52 22.09 -12.49
N VAL A 450 -2.80 21.72 -12.52
CA VAL A 450 -3.48 21.23 -13.74
C VAL A 450 -3.99 22.35 -14.64
N ARG A 451 -3.88 23.62 -14.20
CA ARG A 451 -4.21 24.79 -15.04
C ARG A 451 -3.32 24.89 -16.27
N THR A 452 -2.12 24.30 -16.21
CA THR A 452 -1.22 24.14 -17.37
C THR A 452 -1.84 23.35 -18.54
N LYS A 453 -2.90 22.58 -18.26
CA LYS A 453 -3.70 21.84 -19.24
C LYS A 453 -5.09 22.45 -19.47
N GLY A 454 -5.35 23.65 -18.94
CA GLY A 454 -6.65 24.31 -19.01
C GLY A 454 -7.74 23.64 -18.15
N LEU A 455 -7.36 22.81 -17.18
CA LEU A 455 -8.27 22.09 -16.29
C LEU A 455 -8.25 22.66 -14.88
N ASN A 456 -9.31 22.40 -14.12
CA ASN A 456 -9.29 22.52 -12.65
C ASN A 456 -9.12 21.15 -11.97
N GLY A 457 -8.87 21.16 -10.66
CA GLY A 457 -8.59 19.95 -9.88
C GLY A 457 -9.76 18.95 -9.87
N LYS A 458 -11.00 19.43 -9.86
CA LYS A 458 -12.21 18.60 -9.92
C LYS A 458 -12.34 17.88 -11.27
N GLU A 459 -12.07 18.57 -12.37
CA GLU A 459 -12.08 17.97 -13.72
C GLU A 459 -10.96 16.95 -13.86
N ALA A 460 -9.73 17.31 -13.45
CA ALA A 460 -8.58 16.41 -13.49
C ALA A 460 -8.80 15.13 -12.67
N GLU A 461 -9.36 15.25 -11.46
CA GLU A 461 -9.74 14.11 -10.62
C GLU A 461 -10.75 13.19 -11.35
N ALA A 462 -11.78 13.76 -11.97
CA ALA A 462 -12.78 12.97 -12.71
C ALA A 462 -12.22 12.30 -13.97
N ILE A 463 -11.35 12.98 -14.72
CA ILE A 463 -10.69 12.43 -15.92
C ILE A 463 -9.80 11.24 -15.53
N LEU A 464 -8.97 11.39 -14.49
CA LEU A 464 -8.09 10.32 -14.04
C LEU A 464 -8.86 9.13 -13.47
N GLU A 465 -9.92 9.40 -12.70
CA GLU A 465 -10.81 8.35 -12.21
C GLU A 465 -11.43 7.57 -13.36
N SER A 466 -11.78 8.27 -14.46
CA SER A 466 -12.33 7.65 -15.65
C SER A 466 -11.37 6.62 -16.24
N ILE A 467 -10.05 6.78 -16.15
CA ILE A 467 -9.03 5.84 -16.67
C ILE A 467 -8.46 4.88 -15.62
N ASN A 468 -9.18 4.66 -14.50
CA ASN A 468 -8.77 3.79 -13.39
C ASN A 468 -7.56 4.30 -12.58
N ILE A 469 -7.30 5.61 -12.57
CA ILE A 469 -6.31 6.25 -11.69
C ILE A 469 -7.03 7.06 -10.61
N THR A 470 -6.88 6.65 -9.35
CA THR A 470 -7.53 7.34 -8.23
C THR A 470 -6.54 8.34 -7.60
N VAL A 471 -6.92 9.62 -7.60
CA VAL A 471 -6.19 10.74 -6.99
C VAL A 471 -7.15 11.57 -6.13
N ASN A 472 -6.65 12.62 -5.49
CA ASN A 472 -7.50 13.64 -4.88
C ASN A 472 -7.23 15.03 -5.49
N LYS A 473 -8.29 15.78 -5.79
CA LYS A 473 -8.19 17.23 -6.03
C LYS A 473 -7.61 17.91 -4.78
N ASN A 474 -6.78 18.91 -4.98
CA ASN A 474 -6.06 19.56 -3.91
C ASN A 474 -5.78 21.01 -4.26
N GLY A 475 -5.97 21.90 -3.29
CA GLY A 475 -5.52 23.27 -3.43
C GLY A 475 -4.00 23.35 -3.62
N ILE A 476 -3.52 24.29 -4.40
CA ILE A 476 -2.10 24.68 -4.43
C ILE A 476 -1.88 25.94 -3.59
N PRO A 477 -0.66 26.23 -3.12
CA PRO A 477 -0.41 27.51 -2.45
C PRO A 477 -0.88 28.70 -3.29
N PHE A 478 -1.56 29.66 -2.67
CA PHE A 478 -2.15 30.83 -3.35
C PHE A 478 -3.15 30.46 -4.47
N ASP A 479 -3.92 29.39 -4.25
CA ASP A 479 -4.91 28.90 -5.21
C ASP A 479 -5.93 29.99 -5.61
N PRO A 480 -6.12 30.30 -6.90
CA PRO A 480 -7.20 31.19 -7.33
C PRO A 480 -8.58 30.54 -7.27
N GLU A 481 -8.65 29.20 -7.25
CA GLU A 481 -9.89 28.45 -7.23
C GLU A 481 -10.43 28.22 -5.82
N LYS A 482 -11.74 27.95 -5.75
CA LYS A 482 -12.41 27.66 -4.47
C LYS A 482 -11.98 26.28 -3.94
N PRO A 483 -11.99 26.07 -2.60
CA PRO A 483 -11.63 24.76 -2.01
C PRO A 483 -12.45 23.56 -2.49
N THR A 484 -13.64 23.76 -3.06
CA THR A 484 -14.49 22.70 -3.62
C THR A 484 -14.15 22.33 -5.07
N ILE A 485 -13.35 23.15 -5.76
CA ILE A 485 -12.94 23.00 -7.17
C ILE A 485 -11.44 22.75 -7.27
N THR A 486 -10.63 23.64 -6.65
CA THR A 486 -9.16 23.65 -6.59
C THR A 486 -8.44 23.77 -7.94
N SER A 487 -7.21 24.27 -7.95
CA SER A 487 -6.38 24.37 -9.17
C SER A 487 -5.47 23.17 -9.41
N GLY A 488 -5.42 22.21 -8.49
CA GLY A 488 -4.45 21.12 -8.54
C GLY A 488 -4.98 19.76 -8.13
N ILE A 489 -4.11 18.77 -8.28
CA ILE A 489 -4.30 17.43 -7.75
C ILE A 489 -3.07 17.02 -6.92
N ARG A 490 -3.28 16.14 -5.95
CA ARG A 490 -2.20 15.56 -5.14
C ARG A 490 -2.03 14.10 -5.50
N ILE A 491 -0.80 13.74 -5.83
CA ILE A 491 -0.40 12.40 -6.25
C ILE A 491 0.65 11.88 -5.27
N GLY A 492 0.56 10.63 -4.86
CA GLY A 492 1.59 9.96 -4.09
C GLY A 492 1.81 8.51 -4.51
N THR A 493 3.00 8.01 -4.21
CA THR A 493 3.47 6.69 -4.63
C THR A 493 3.42 5.54 -3.59
N PRO A 494 3.01 5.69 -2.31
CA PRO A 494 3.07 4.57 -1.35
C PRO A 494 2.29 3.32 -1.76
N ALA A 495 1.03 3.46 -2.17
CA ALA A 495 0.16 2.33 -2.47
C ALA A 495 0.61 1.54 -3.72
N VAL A 496 0.93 2.25 -4.82
CA VAL A 496 1.48 1.61 -6.03
C VAL A 496 2.85 0.96 -5.79
N THR A 497 3.67 1.53 -4.91
CA THR A 497 4.95 0.92 -4.55
C THR A 497 4.73 -0.34 -3.72
N THR A 498 3.76 -0.35 -2.80
CA THR A 498 3.38 -1.57 -2.04
C THR A 498 2.92 -2.68 -2.98
N ARG A 499 2.21 -2.32 -4.06
CA ARG A 499 1.76 -3.24 -5.10
C ARG A 499 2.92 -3.83 -5.93
N GLY A 500 4.11 -3.23 -5.89
CA GLY A 500 5.32 -3.70 -6.57
C GLY A 500 5.75 -2.87 -7.78
N LEU A 501 5.09 -1.74 -8.06
CA LEU A 501 5.49 -0.87 -9.17
C LEU A 501 6.85 -0.21 -8.91
N CYS A 502 7.64 -0.05 -9.97
CA CYS A 502 8.98 0.52 -9.95
C CYS A 502 9.09 1.78 -10.81
N SER A 503 10.28 2.37 -10.87
CA SER A 503 10.57 3.62 -11.59
C SER A 503 10.15 3.58 -13.06
N LYS A 504 10.31 2.44 -13.75
CA LYS A 504 9.91 2.29 -15.15
C LYS A 504 8.39 2.43 -15.32
N ASP A 505 7.63 1.84 -14.40
CA ASP A 505 6.17 1.91 -14.43
C ASP A 505 5.69 3.36 -14.14
N MET A 506 6.43 4.13 -13.33
CA MET A 506 6.12 5.56 -13.07
C MET A 506 6.21 6.44 -14.34
N VAL A 507 7.14 6.12 -15.25
CA VAL A 507 7.23 6.82 -16.55
C VAL A 507 6.00 6.55 -17.41
N GLU A 508 5.51 5.30 -17.40
CA GLU A 508 4.29 4.93 -18.12
C GLU A 508 3.06 5.62 -17.53
N ILE A 509 2.95 5.67 -16.20
CA ILE A 509 1.88 6.37 -15.49
C ILE A 509 1.90 7.87 -15.81
N ALA A 510 3.07 8.52 -15.82
CA ALA A 510 3.18 9.94 -16.17
C ALA A 510 2.64 10.23 -17.58
N ARG A 511 2.95 9.37 -18.55
CA ARG A 511 2.45 9.47 -19.93
C ARG A 511 0.95 9.24 -20.00
N ALA A 512 0.42 8.24 -19.30
CA ALA A 512 -1.02 7.97 -19.25
C ALA A 512 -1.81 9.15 -18.65
N ILE A 513 -1.30 9.74 -17.56
CA ILE A 513 -1.88 10.95 -16.95
C ILE A 513 -1.91 12.10 -17.95
N ALA A 514 -0.78 12.38 -18.60
CA ALA A 514 -0.71 13.48 -19.56
C ALA A 514 -1.63 13.26 -20.77
N LEU A 515 -1.62 12.05 -21.35
CA LEU A 515 -2.46 11.68 -22.48
C LEU A 515 -3.95 11.91 -22.17
N ALA A 516 -4.40 11.49 -20.99
CA ALA A 516 -5.78 11.67 -20.57
C ALA A 516 -6.16 13.15 -20.34
N MET A 517 -5.22 13.97 -19.84
CA MET A 517 -5.45 15.39 -19.58
C MET A 517 -5.35 16.28 -20.83
N ASP A 518 -4.51 15.94 -21.80
CA ASP A 518 -4.32 16.72 -23.02
C ASP A 518 -5.55 16.66 -23.94
N ASN A 519 -6.27 15.53 -23.95
CA ASN A 519 -7.46 15.34 -24.78
C ASN A 519 -8.59 14.68 -23.98
N PRO A 520 -9.22 15.42 -23.03
CA PRO A 520 -10.19 14.85 -22.11
C PRO A 520 -11.47 14.35 -22.80
N GLN A 521 -11.75 14.80 -24.02
CA GLN A 521 -12.92 14.40 -24.81
C GLN A 521 -12.63 13.28 -25.83
N SER A 522 -11.38 12.84 -25.96
CA SER A 522 -11.00 11.80 -26.94
C SER A 522 -11.16 10.40 -26.34
N GLU A 523 -12.23 9.69 -26.70
CA GLU A 523 -12.47 8.32 -26.23
C GLU A 523 -11.30 7.37 -26.55
N GLU A 524 -10.68 7.53 -27.71
CA GLU A 524 -9.52 6.74 -28.13
C GLU A 524 -8.34 6.93 -27.17
N GLN A 525 -7.99 8.17 -26.83
CA GLN A 525 -6.88 8.46 -25.92
C GLN A 525 -7.20 8.05 -24.48
N GLN A 526 -8.45 8.20 -24.02
CA GLN A 526 -8.87 7.68 -22.72
C GLN A 526 -8.74 6.15 -22.67
N ALA A 527 -9.11 5.45 -23.75
CA ALA A 527 -8.95 4.00 -23.84
C ALA A 527 -7.48 3.57 -23.85
N GLN A 528 -6.62 4.29 -24.58
CA GLN A 528 -5.17 4.04 -24.58
C GLN A 528 -4.54 4.25 -23.20
N ALA A 529 -4.89 5.33 -22.50
CA ALA A 529 -4.41 5.60 -21.15
C ALA A 529 -4.89 4.52 -20.16
N ARG A 530 -6.17 4.14 -20.23
CA ARG A 530 -6.74 3.05 -19.42
C ARG A 530 -6.04 1.71 -19.67
N ALA A 531 -5.71 1.39 -20.92
CA ALA A 531 -5.03 0.14 -21.26
C ALA A 531 -3.64 0.02 -20.59
N VAL A 532 -2.93 1.15 -20.41
CA VAL A 532 -1.68 1.17 -19.63
C VAL A 532 -1.95 0.79 -18.18
N VAL A 533 -2.97 1.40 -17.56
CA VAL A 533 -3.38 1.15 -16.18
C VAL A 533 -3.78 -0.31 -15.98
N ASP A 534 -4.64 -0.84 -16.85
CA ASP A 534 -5.11 -2.23 -16.79
C ASP A 534 -3.94 -3.22 -16.93
N ARG A 535 -3.00 -2.96 -17.85
CA ARG A 535 -1.80 -3.78 -18.03
C ARG A 535 -0.93 -3.78 -16.77
N LEU A 536 -0.69 -2.62 -16.16
CA LEU A 536 0.06 -2.52 -14.90
C LEU A 536 -0.65 -3.26 -13.77
N CYS A 537 -1.98 -3.16 -13.70
CA CYS A 537 -2.77 -3.87 -12.71
C CYS A 537 -2.69 -5.41 -12.87
N VAL A 538 -2.67 -5.91 -14.10
CA VAL A 538 -2.49 -7.35 -14.40
C VAL A 538 -1.06 -7.80 -14.09
N LYS A 539 -0.05 -7.00 -14.44
CA LYS A 539 1.37 -7.29 -14.18
C LYS A 539 1.67 -7.40 -12.68
N TYR A 540 1.04 -6.56 -11.87
CA TYR A 540 1.22 -6.50 -10.42
C TYR A 540 -0.11 -6.79 -9.70
N PRO A 541 -0.52 -8.06 -9.53
CA PRO A 541 -1.75 -8.37 -8.82
C PRO A 541 -1.66 -7.98 -7.34
N LEU A 542 -2.80 -7.61 -6.74
CA LEU A 542 -2.91 -7.40 -5.29
C LEU A 542 -3.42 -8.67 -4.60
N TYR A 543 -2.61 -9.13 -3.65
CA TYR A 543 -2.76 -10.34 -2.83
C TYR A 543 -2.62 -11.70 -3.52
#